data_AF-A0A3M7HF79-F1
#
_entry.id   AF-A0A3M7HF79-F1
#
_cell.length_a   1.000
_cell.length_b   1.000
_cell.length_c   1.000
_cell.angle_alpha   90.00
_cell.angle_beta   90.00
_cell.angle_gamma   90.00
#
_symmetry.space_group_name_H-M   'P 1'
#
loop_
_entity.id
_entity.type
_entity.pdbx_description
1 polymer ?
#
loop_
_entity_poly.entity_id
_entity_poly.type
_entity_poly.pdbx_seq_one_letter_code
_entity_poly.pdbx_strand_id
1 'polypeptide(L)'
;MNCSRQSFHRSSATFRSPSIFQYSVSLNFIVNNIQTRHPTATPSTPSKQFIHSNRYYFSAMAQPSAKKQRTHPQYELLYHPGIPGRGEYIRLALEAAGVPYTDVANEQKDGYSVVQQVCMNKGTESSDGNPPVFSPPALRVPGAGVDGKSALVISQTPNILIYLGDKLGMVPENEASKFHVQQIALTALDLSNEVHDSHHPIAVMLYYEDQKDAALKKATDVRESRIPKFLSYFSRTLQHNKEAGGGQGKYLVGDSLTYADTTVWQVLDGIMFAFPKEMGARKKEFPELLDTFYENIKQEKGLKDYLSSERRLEYSMGLFRHYPELDRQ
;
A
#
# COMPACT_ATOMS: atom_id res chain seq x y z
N MET A 1 75.19 8.08 -19.52
CA MET A 1 74.79 7.01 -18.58
C MET A 1 73.41 6.53 -19.02
N ASN A 2 73.38 5.53 -19.91
CA ASN A 2 72.97 4.13 -19.64
C ASN A 2 71.54 4.03 -19.08
N CYS A 3 70.57 3.66 -19.93
CA CYS A 3 69.95 2.32 -20.06
C CYS A 3 68.85 2.12 -18.98
N SER A 4 67.63 1.66 -19.23
CA SER A 4 67.23 0.60 -20.16
C SER A 4 65.70 0.61 -20.32
N ARG A 5 65.21 0.29 -21.52
CA ARG A 5 63.86 -0.27 -21.75
C ARG A 5 63.83 -1.70 -21.22
N GLN A 6 62.71 -2.12 -20.62
CA GLN A 6 62.32 -3.53 -20.60
C GLN A 6 60.80 -3.67 -20.70
N SER A 7 60.42 -4.54 -21.63
CA SER A 7 59.09 -5.02 -22.00
C SER A 7 58.74 -6.30 -21.25
N PHE A 8 57.48 -6.50 -20.86
CA PHE A 8 56.87 -7.81 -20.63
C PHE A 8 55.39 -7.74 -21.07
N HIS A 9 55.06 -8.29 -22.23
CA HIS A 9 54.51 -9.64 -22.48
C HIS A 9 53.03 -9.83 -22.10
N ARG A 10 52.23 -10.09 -23.15
CA ARG A 10 50.83 -10.51 -23.11
C ARG A 10 50.69 -11.83 -22.37
N SER A 11 49.64 -11.95 -21.55
CA SER A 11 49.00 -13.23 -21.31
C SER A 11 47.49 -13.07 -21.43
N SER A 12 46.95 -13.74 -22.44
CA SER A 12 45.52 -13.91 -22.70
C SER A 12 44.95 -14.93 -21.73
N ALA A 13 44.11 -14.50 -20.79
CA ALA A 13 43.28 -15.38 -20.00
C ALA A 13 41.84 -15.33 -20.54
N THR A 14 41.46 -16.40 -21.24
CA THR A 14 40.10 -16.70 -21.67
C THR A 14 39.23 -16.95 -20.44
N PHE A 15 38.34 -16.02 -20.12
CA PHE A 15 37.31 -16.24 -19.09
C PHE A 15 36.16 -17.05 -19.71
N ARG A 16 36.13 -18.35 -19.40
CA ARG A 16 35.03 -19.25 -19.74
C ARG A 16 33.80 -18.90 -18.92
N SER A 17 32.65 -18.76 -19.58
CA SER A 17 31.33 -18.67 -18.96
C SER A 17 31.01 -19.94 -18.16
N PRO A 18 30.49 -19.85 -16.93
CA PRO A 18 29.79 -20.97 -16.32
C PRO A 18 28.38 -21.09 -16.90
N SER A 19 28.07 -22.33 -17.22
CA SER A 19 26.87 -22.87 -17.84
C SER A 19 25.57 -22.56 -17.10
N ILE A 20 24.54 -22.35 -17.92
CA ILE A 20 23.12 -22.40 -17.65
C ILE A 20 22.77 -23.67 -16.83
N PHE A 21 22.27 -23.51 -15.61
CA PHE A 21 21.60 -24.57 -14.87
C PHE A 21 20.14 -24.62 -15.34
N GLN A 22 19.83 -25.58 -16.22
CA GLN A 22 18.47 -25.98 -16.55
C GLN A 22 17.88 -26.74 -15.36
N TYR A 23 16.92 -26.15 -14.65
CA TYR A 23 16.03 -26.89 -13.77
C TYR A 23 14.85 -27.42 -14.59
N SER A 24 14.90 -28.73 -14.90
CA SER A 24 13.75 -29.50 -15.36
C SER A 24 12.91 -29.87 -14.13
N VAL A 25 11.69 -29.37 -14.04
CA VAL A 25 10.70 -29.83 -13.06
C VAL A 25 9.79 -30.82 -13.78
N SER A 26 9.97 -32.11 -13.50
CA SER A 26 9.06 -33.17 -13.94
C SER A 26 7.76 -33.10 -13.14
N LEU A 27 6.65 -32.82 -13.82
CA LEU A 27 5.29 -33.02 -13.32
C LEU A 27 5.02 -34.53 -13.22
N ASN A 28 4.89 -35.07 -12.02
CA ASN A 28 4.26 -36.38 -11.81
C ASN A 28 2.80 -36.17 -11.40
N PHE A 29 1.91 -36.46 -12.34
CA PHE A 29 0.47 -36.58 -12.18
C PHE A 29 0.18 -37.87 -11.41
N ILE A 30 -0.49 -37.78 -10.26
CA ILE A 30 -1.16 -38.94 -9.63
C ILE A 30 -2.66 -38.72 -9.79
N VAL A 31 -3.24 -39.48 -10.71
CA VAL A 31 -4.69 -39.68 -10.86
C VAL A 31 -5.05 -40.87 -9.98
N ASN A 32 -5.88 -40.68 -8.95
CA ASN A 32 -6.56 -41.78 -8.30
C ASN A 32 -8.07 -41.69 -8.56
N ASN A 33 -8.53 -42.68 -9.33
CA ASN A 33 -9.92 -43.06 -9.55
C ASN A 33 -10.59 -43.44 -8.23
N ILE A 34 -11.74 -42.86 -7.93
CA ILE A 34 -12.77 -43.54 -7.12
C ILE A 34 -14.09 -43.47 -7.87
N GLN A 35 -14.54 -44.66 -8.27
CA GLN A 35 -15.72 -44.92 -9.04
C GLN A 35 -16.89 -45.26 -8.10
N THR A 36 -18.00 -44.55 -8.29
CA THR A 36 -19.41 -44.96 -8.14
C THR A 36 -19.91 -45.54 -6.81
N ARG A 37 -20.98 -44.94 -6.29
CA ARG A 37 -22.24 -45.64 -5.95
C ARG A 37 -23.40 -44.64 -5.83
N HIS A 38 -24.36 -44.75 -6.76
CA HIS A 38 -25.72 -44.22 -6.60
C HIS A 38 -26.51 -45.09 -5.63
N PRO A 39 -27.57 -44.53 -5.02
CA PRO A 39 -28.88 -45.14 -5.20
C PRO A 39 -29.97 -44.14 -5.60
N THR A 40 -30.85 -44.62 -6.46
CA THR A 40 -32.11 -44.04 -6.93
C THR A 40 -33.24 -44.31 -5.94
N ALA A 41 -34.12 -43.32 -5.69
CA ALA A 41 -35.54 -43.55 -5.36
C ALA A 41 -36.38 -42.25 -5.51
N THR A 42 -37.12 -42.22 -6.63
CA THR A 42 -38.47 -41.69 -6.94
C THR A 42 -39.15 -40.52 -6.17
N PRO A 43 -39.95 -39.68 -6.88
CA PRO A 43 -40.67 -38.52 -6.35
C PRO A 43 -42.11 -38.84 -5.91
N SER A 44 -42.63 -38.09 -4.93
CA SER A 44 -44.06 -38.10 -4.57
C SER A 44 -44.64 -36.68 -4.54
N THR A 45 -45.68 -36.46 -5.34
CA THR A 45 -46.51 -35.22 -5.42
C THR A 45 -47.85 -35.44 -4.65
N PRO A 46 -48.77 -34.46 -4.59
CA PRO A 46 -49.01 -33.58 -3.44
C PRO A 46 -50.33 -33.88 -2.68
N SER A 47 -50.38 -33.60 -1.38
CA SER A 47 -51.66 -33.55 -0.65
C SER A 47 -52.13 -32.10 -0.46
N LYS A 48 -53.22 -31.74 -1.17
CA LYS A 48 -54.04 -30.56 -0.88
C LYS A 48 -54.81 -30.80 0.43
N GLN A 49 -54.72 -29.87 1.37
CA GLN A 49 -55.78 -29.62 2.35
C GLN A 49 -56.12 -28.14 2.43
N PHE A 50 -57.42 -27.91 2.54
CA PHE A 50 -58.13 -26.65 2.40
C PHE A 50 -58.04 -25.76 3.66
N ILE A 51 -57.79 -24.48 3.41
CA ILE A 51 -58.44 -23.26 3.96
C ILE A 51 -58.75 -23.23 5.47
N HIS A 52 -58.02 -22.38 6.19
CA HIS A 52 -58.67 -21.33 6.99
C HIS A 52 -57.91 -20.01 6.89
N SER A 53 -58.57 -19.04 6.27
CA SER A 53 -58.20 -17.64 6.22
C SER A 53 -58.30 -17.02 7.61
N ASN A 54 -57.18 -16.62 8.19
CA ASN A 54 -57.16 -15.64 9.27
C ASN A 54 -56.16 -14.54 8.91
N ARG A 55 -56.69 -13.47 8.32
CA ARG A 55 -55.95 -12.29 7.93
C ARG A 55 -55.76 -11.42 9.18
N TYR A 56 -54.73 -11.74 9.98
CA TYR A 56 -54.27 -10.83 11.02
C TYR A 56 -53.33 -9.80 10.38
N TYR A 57 -53.80 -8.55 10.30
CA TYR A 57 -52.95 -7.39 10.09
C TYR A 57 -52.05 -7.21 11.32
N PHE A 58 -50.86 -7.82 11.31
CA PHE A 58 -49.77 -7.37 12.18
C PHE A 58 -49.05 -6.23 11.47
N SER A 59 -49.29 -5.02 11.96
CA SER A 59 -48.41 -3.87 11.70
C SER A 59 -47.01 -4.26 12.21
N ALA A 60 -46.09 -4.52 11.30
CA ALA A 60 -44.69 -4.70 11.64
C ALA A 60 -44.14 -3.34 12.10
N MET A 61 -44.15 -3.10 13.41
CA MET A 61 -43.34 -2.05 14.00
C MET A 61 -41.89 -2.33 13.61
N ALA A 62 -41.30 -1.43 12.82
CA ALA A 62 -39.89 -1.46 12.50
C ALA A 62 -39.10 -1.50 13.81
N GLN A 63 -38.40 -2.62 14.06
CA GLN A 63 -37.42 -2.67 15.13
C GLN A 63 -36.34 -1.64 14.81
N PRO A 64 -35.96 -0.77 15.75
CA PRO A 64 -34.80 0.10 15.56
C PRO A 64 -33.60 -0.79 15.25
N SER A 65 -32.93 -0.53 14.11
CA SER A 65 -31.70 -1.24 13.81
C SER A 65 -30.72 -0.95 14.95
N ALA A 66 -30.30 -2.01 15.64
CA ALA A 66 -29.21 -1.90 16.58
C ALA A 66 -27.99 -1.41 15.79
N LYS A 67 -27.62 -0.13 15.97
CA LYS A 67 -26.34 0.40 15.50
C LYS A 67 -25.27 -0.53 16.07
N LYS A 68 -24.72 -1.43 15.24
CA LYS A 68 -23.50 -2.16 15.58
C LYS A 68 -22.44 -1.10 15.78
N GLN A 69 -22.19 -0.74 17.03
CA GLN A 69 -21.09 0.08 17.45
C GLN A 69 -19.84 -0.76 17.13
N ARG A 70 -19.26 -0.58 15.93
CA ARG A 70 -17.91 -1.05 15.67
C ARG A 70 -17.01 -0.16 16.54
N THR A 71 -16.79 -0.56 17.78
CA THR A 71 -15.78 0.05 18.65
C THR A 71 -14.43 -0.42 18.10
N HIS A 72 -13.96 0.22 17.04
CA HIS A 72 -12.57 0.06 16.62
C HIS A 72 -11.68 0.33 17.83
N PRO A 73 -10.59 -0.43 18.02
CA PRO A 73 -9.64 -0.10 19.06
C PRO A 73 -9.10 1.31 18.82
N GLN A 74 -8.64 1.96 19.87
CA GLN A 74 -7.97 3.25 19.72
C GLN A 74 -6.68 3.03 18.93
N TYR A 75 -6.55 3.70 17.79
CA TYR A 75 -5.33 3.68 16.99
C TYR A 75 -4.49 4.92 17.27
N GLU A 76 -3.19 4.74 17.45
CA GLU A 76 -2.24 5.82 17.61
C GLU A 76 -1.14 5.71 16.55
N LEU A 77 -1.06 6.72 15.68
CA LEU A 77 -0.02 6.79 14.67
C LEU A 77 1.21 7.47 15.26
N LEU A 78 2.34 6.77 15.23
CA LEU A 78 3.65 7.25 15.66
C LEU A 78 4.49 7.56 14.42
N TYR A 79 4.49 8.83 13.99
CA TYR A 79 5.26 9.29 12.82
C TYR A 79 5.87 10.68 13.02
N HIS A 80 6.78 11.09 12.13
CA HIS A 80 7.37 12.42 12.15
C HIS A 80 6.28 13.50 11.95
N PRO A 81 6.30 14.61 12.73
CA PRO A 81 5.35 15.70 12.59
C PRO A 81 5.68 16.59 11.39
N GLY A 82 4.71 17.37 10.94
CA GLY A 82 4.91 18.43 9.95
C GLY A 82 5.21 17.98 8.52
N ILE A 83 5.20 16.66 8.24
CA ILE A 83 5.31 16.09 6.90
C ILE A 83 4.28 14.97 6.68
N PRO A 84 3.75 14.80 5.45
CA PRO A 84 2.94 13.63 5.12
C PRO A 84 3.78 12.34 5.25
N GLY A 85 4.86 12.27 4.48
CA GLY A 85 5.86 11.21 4.51
C GLY A 85 5.28 9.79 4.39
N ARG A 86 5.95 8.82 5.01
CA ARG A 86 5.55 7.40 5.02
C ARG A 86 4.35 7.11 5.94
N GLY A 87 4.01 8.05 6.83
CA GLY A 87 2.83 7.95 7.69
C GLY A 87 1.53 8.21 6.92
N GLU A 88 1.60 8.95 5.81
CA GLU A 88 0.42 9.39 5.06
C GLU A 88 -0.41 8.23 4.51
N TYR A 89 0.24 7.14 4.09
CA TYR A 89 -0.46 5.94 3.62
C TYR A 89 -1.40 5.36 4.69
N ILE A 90 -0.99 5.43 5.96
CA ILE A 90 -1.77 4.93 7.10
C ILE A 90 -2.89 5.91 7.43
N ARG A 91 -2.61 7.22 7.42
CA ARG A 91 -3.62 8.28 7.60
C ARG A 91 -4.75 8.10 6.59
N LEU A 92 -4.42 8.00 5.30
CA LEU A 92 -5.41 7.85 4.24
C LEU A 92 -6.26 6.60 4.38
N ALA A 93 -5.71 5.47 4.83
CA ALA A 93 -6.49 4.27 5.11
C ALA A 93 -7.50 4.49 6.25
N LEU A 94 -7.05 5.06 7.37
CA LEU A 94 -7.91 5.35 8.53
C LEU A 94 -9.00 6.38 8.19
N GLU A 95 -8.63 7.44 7.48
CA GLU A 95 -9.52 8.52 7.04
C GLU A 95 -10.54 8.04 6.02
N ALA A 96 -10.13 7.25 5.02
CA ALA A 96 -11.04 6.64 4.06
C ALA A 96 -12.08 5.73 4.73
N ALA A 97 -11.67 4.99 5.76
CA ALA A 97 -12.55 4.14 6.55
C ALA A 97 -13.41 4.90 7.57
N GLY A 98 -13.15 6.21 7.77
CA GLY A 98 -13.82 7.01 8.79
C GLY A 98 -13.54 6.54 10.22
N VAL A 99 -12.37 5.92 10.45
CA VAL A 99 -11.99 5.37 11.76
C VAL A 99 -11.11 6.37 12.49
N PRO A 100 -11.48 6.78 13.72
CA PRO A 100 -10.70 7.74 14.49
C PRO A 100 -9.35 7.14 14.91
N TYR A 101 -8.34 8.00 14.92
CA TYR A 101 -7.00 7.71 15.42
C TYR A 101 -6.40 8.99 16.01
N THR A 102 -5.33 8.85 16.77
CA THR A 102 -4.52 9.98 17.25
C THR A 102 -3.23 10.05 16.44
N ASP A 103 -3.00 11.16 15.74
CA ASP A 103 -1.69 11.45 15.13
C ASP A 103 -0.76 12.05 16.19
N VAL A 104 -0.12 11.17 16.97
CA VAL A 104 0.51 11.51 18.26
C VAL A 104 1.45 12.71 18.15
N ALA A 105 2.32 12.72 17.14
CA ALA A 105 3.32 13.79 17.01
C ALA A 105 2.75 15.14 16.55
N ASN A 106 1.64 15.13 15.80
CA ASN A 106 0.99 16.35 15.33
C ASN A 106 -0.04 16.89 16.34
N GLU A 107 -0.67 16.03 17.14
CA GLU A 107 -1.77 16.42 18.04
C GLU A 107 -1.35 16.65 19.50
N GLN A 108 -0.25 16.05 19.95
CA GLN A 108 0.19 16.14 21.35
C GLN A 108 1.43 17.01 21.49
N LYS A 109 1.44 17.86 22.53
CA LYS A 109 2.53 18.81 22.81
C LYS A 109 3.93 18.17 22.82
N ASP A 110 4.06 17.00 23.44
CA ASP A 110 5.33 16.24 23.53
C ASP A 110 5.28 14.95 22.69
N GLY A 111 4.37 14.89 21.70
CA GLY A 111 4.09 13.69 20.94
C GLY A 111 5.28 13.16 20.14
N TYR A 112 6.12 14.04 19.60
CA TYR A 112 7.31 13.59 18.88
C TYR A 112 8.33 12.88 19.78
N SER A 113 8.43 13.28 21.06
CA SER A 113 9.28 12.56 22.02
C SER A 113 8.78 11.13 22.26
N VAL A 114 7.47 10.90 22.22
CA VAL A 114 6.89 9.54 22.25
C VAL A 114 7.31 8.74 21.01
N VAL A 115 7.27 9.35 19.83
CA VAL A 115 7.74 8.70 18.59
C VAL A 115 9.21 8.34 18.68
N GLN A 116 10.07 9.23 19.18
CA GLN A 116 11.50 8.95 19.36
C GLN A 116 11.74 7.81 20.37
N GLN A 117 11.01 7.81 21.48
CA GLN A 117 11.13 6.77 22.50
C GLN A 117 10.68 5.39 21.98
N VAL A 118 9.61 5.32 21.21
CA VAL A 118 9.08 4.04 20.71
C VAL A 118 9.85 3.57 19.46
N CYS A 119 10.11 4.47 18.52
CA CYS A 119 10.58 4.11 17.18
C CYS A 119 12.09 4.25 16.97
N MET A 120 12.82 4.88 17.90
CA MET A 120 14.24 5.19 17.75
C MET A 120 15.08 4.79 18.98
N ASN A 121 14.52 3.96 19.86
CA ASN A 121 15.27 3.43 21.00
C ASN A 121 16.29 2.37 20.56
N LYS A 122 17.23 2.06 21.46
CA LYS A 122 18.29 1.05 21.25
C LYS A 122 18.03 -0.25 22.01
N GLY A 123 16.82 -0.41 22.56
CA GLY A 123 16.44 -1.59 23.32
C GLY A 123 16.18 -2.79 22.42
N THR A 124 16.20 -3.98 23.00
CA THR A 124 15.79 -5.22 22.33
C THR A 124 14.30 -5.51 22.46
N GLU A 125 13.60 -4.76 23.32
CA GLU A 125 12.15 -4.83 23.54
C GLU A 125 11.63 -3.51 24.11
N SER A 126 10.34 -3.23 23.89
CA SER A 126 9.62 -2.16 24.57
C SER A 126 9.14 -2.57 25.97
N SER A 127 8.70 -1.61 26.80
CA SER A 127 8.10 -1.89 28.11
C SER A 127 6.89 -2.83 28.06
N ASP A 128 6.20 -2.88 26.92
CA ASP A 128 5.02 -3.70 26.68
C ASP A 128 5.35 -5.06 26.03
N GLY A 129 6.64 -5.41 25.93
CA GLY A 129 7.11 -6.68 25.36
C GLY A 129 7.11 -6.74 23.83
N ASN A 130 6.84 -5.61 23.15
CA ASN A 130 6.94 -5.56 21.68
C ASN A 130 8.41 -5.62 21.21
N PRO A 131 8.68 -6.24 20.04
CA PRO A 131 9.99 -6.20 19.40
C PRO A 131 10.41 -4.76 19.04
N PRO A 132 11.70 -4.52 18.76
CA PRO A 132 12.18 -3.18 18.43
C PRO A 132 11.62 -2.69 17.10
N VAL A 133 11.34 -1.39 17.04
CA VAL A 133 10.93 -0.70 15.81
C VAL A 133 12.18 -0.17 15.12
N PHE A 134 12.31 -0.45 13.81
CA PHE A 134 13.46 0.03 13.04
C PHE A 134 13.39 1.54 12.76
N SER A 135 12.21 2.03 12.38
CA SER A 135 11.96 3.45 12.07
C SER A 135 10.45 3.72 12.03
N PRO A 136 10.00 4.97 12.27
CA PRO A 136 8.62 5.36 11.96
C PRO A 136 8.25 5.14 10.48
N PRO A 137 6.98 4.87 10.16
CA PRO A 137 5.83 4.86 11.07
C PRO A 137 5.70 3.57 11.89
N ALA A 138 5.11 3.72 13.07
CA ALA A 138 4.54 2.63 13.84
C ALA A 138 3.08 2.92 14.18
N LEU A 139 2.25 1.87 14.24
CA LEU A 139 0.89 1.90 14.75
C LEU A 139 0.90 1.29 16.15
N ARG A 140 0.51 2.06 17.16
CA ARG A 140 0.29 1.57 18.52
C ARG A 140 -1.21 1.34 18.73
N VAL A 141 -1.55 0.15 19.22
CA VAL A 141 -2.93 -0.29 19.47
C VAL A 141 -3.03 -0.70 20.95
N PRO A 142 -3.47 0.21 21.84
CA PRO A 142 -3.62 -0.09 23.26
C PRO A 142 -4.56 -1.28 23.51
N GLY A 143 -4.17 -2.16 24.44
CA GLY A 143 -4.96 -3.35 24.80
C GLY A 143 -4.95 -4.49 23.77
N ALA A 144 -4.21 -4.36 22.67
CA ALA A 144 -4.09 -5.39 21.64
C ALA A 144 -2.82 -6.26 21.76
N GLY A 145 -2.04 -6.08 22.82
CA GLY A 145 -0.88 -6.90 23.13
C GLY A 145 -1.25 -8.36 23.40
N VAL A 146 -0.23 -9.22 23.47
CA VAL A 146 -0.41 -10.69 23.63
C VAL A 146 -1.14 -11.09 24.91
N ASP A 147 -1.10 -10.24 25.94
CA ASP A 147 -1.79 -10.42 27.22
C ASP A 147 -3.20 -9.77 27.25
N GLY A 148 -3.63 -9.16 26.15
CA GLY A 148 -4.89 -8.42 26.03
C GLY A 148 -4.96 -7.15 26.88
N LYS A 149 -3.83 -6.66 27.38
CA LYS A 149 -3.73 -5.47 28.25
C LYS A 149 -2.68 -4.48 27.77
N SER A 150 -1.51 -4.97 27.39
CA SER A 150 -0.41 -4.15 26.87
C SER A 150 -0.74 -3.63 25.47
N ALA A 151 0.01 -2.63 24.99
CA ALA A 151 -0.17 -2.16 23.63
C ALA A 151 0.51 -3.12 22.64
N LEU A 152 -0.12 -3.34 21.48
CA LEU A 152 0.56 -3.89 20.32
C LEU A 152 1.20 -2.75 19.53
N VAL A 153 2.48 -2.89 19.15
CA VAL A 153 3.19 -1.95 18.30
C VAL A 153 3.57 -2.63 16.99
N ILE A 154 3.01 -2.15 15.89
CA ILE A 154 3.25 -2.66 14.54
C ILE A 154 4.04 -1.61 13.77
N SER A 155 5.19 -1.97 13.21
CA SER A 155 6.01 -1.07 12.38
C SER A 155 6.05 -1.55 10.93
N GLN A 156 6.62 -0.71 10.05
CA GLN A 156 6.64 -0.82 8.58
C GLN A 156 5.28 -0.51 7.96
N THR A 157 5.22 0.56 7.15
CA THR A 157 4.01 0.97 6.41
C THR A 157 3.25 -0.20 5.76
N PRO A 158 3.86 -1.08 4.96
CA PRO A 158 3.12 -2.17 4.32
C PRO A 158 2.57 -3.21 5.31
N ASN A 159 3.25 -3.41 6.45
CA ASN A 159 2.81 -4.34 7.49
C ASN A 159 1.65 -3.75 8.32
N ILE A 160 1.68 -2.43 8.55
CA ILE A 160 0.58 -1.71 9.19
C ILE A 160 -0.66 -1.73 8.28
N LEU A 161 -0.49 -1.51 6.97
CA LEU A 161 -1.59 -1.49 6.02
C LEU A 161 -2.28 -2.85 5.88
N ILE A 162 -1.54 -3.96 5.80
CA ILE A 162 -2.16 -5.30 5.77
C ILE A 162 -2.91 -5.60 7.08
N TYR A 163 -2.37 -5.22 8.23
CA TYR A 163 -3.07 -5.35 9.52
C TYR A 163 -4.37 -4.53 9.53
N LEU A 164 -4.31 -3.28 9.10
CA LEU A 164 -5.47 -2.39 9.05
C LEU A 164 -6.49 -2.82 8.00
N GLY A 165 -6.07 -3.41 6.89
CA GLY A 165 -6.94 -3.83 5.79
C GLY A 165 -8.15 -4.62 6.28
N ASP A 166 -7.92 -5.70 7.02
CA ASP A 166 -9.00 -6.50 7.61
C ASP A 166 -9.81 -5.73 8.67
N LYS A 167 -9.14 -4.93 9.52
CA LYS A 167 -9.79 -4.19 10.61
C LYS A 167 -10.69 -3.06 10.14
N LEU A 168 -10.36 -2.47 8.99
CA LEU A 168 -11.06 -1.37 8.38
C LEU A 168 -12.08 -1.84 7.32
N GLY A 169 -12.03 -3.13 6.92
CA GLY A 169 -12.82 -3.63 5.79
C GLY A 169 -12.36 -3.06 4.46
N MET A 170 -11.06 -2.78 4.33
CA MET A 170 -10.40 -2.22 3.14
C MET A 170 -9.64 -3.29 2.36
N VAL A 171 -10.13 -4.53 2.42
CA VAL A 171 -9.68 -5.67 1.61
C VAL A 171 -10.88 -6.55 1.28
N PRO A 172 -10.85 -7.30 0.17
CA PRO A 172 -11.85 -8.32 -0.10
C PRO A 172 -11.83 -9.44 0.95
N GLU A 173 -12.97 -10.12 1.13
CA GLU A 173 -13.08 -11.26 2.05
C GLU A 173 -12.25 -12.47 1.60
N ASN A 174 -12.01 -12.61 0.28
CA ASN A 174 -11.24 -13.70 -0.27
C ASN A 174 -9.73 -13.55 0.05
N GLU A 175 -9.16 -14.57 0.69
CA GLU A 175 -7.76 -14.59 1.10
C GLU A 175 -6.76 -14.33 -0.05
N ALA A 176 -6.97 -14.92 -1.23
CA ALA A 176 -6.07 -14.70 -2.36
C ALA A 176 -6.10 -13.22 -2.82
N SER A 177 -7.28 -12.62 -2.85
CA SER A 177 -7.44 -11.21 -3.20
C SER A 177 -6.76 -10.26 -2.20
N LYS A 178 -6.68 -10.61 -0.90
CA LYS A 178 -5.94 -9.81 0.09
C LYS A 178 -4.46 -9.69 -0.28
N PHE A 179 -3.84 -10.77 -0.75
CA PHE A 179 -2.46 -10.74 -1.22
C PHE A 179 -2.30 -9.93 -2.51
N HIS A 180 -3.33 -9.88 -3.37
CA HIS A 180 -3.33 -8.97 -4.51
C HIS A 180 -3.47 -7.49 -4.12
N VAL A 181 -4.22 -7.16 -3.07
CA VAL A 181 -4.19 -5.79 -2.52
C VAL A 181 -2.78 -5.48 -2.00
N GLN A 182 -2.20 -6.40 -1.22
CA GLN A 182 -0.87 -6.20 -0.64
C GLN A 182 0.23 -6.05 -1.68
N GLN A 183 0.23 -6.86 -2.75
CA GLN A 183 1.26 -6.78 -3.81
C GLN A 183 1.27 -5.40 -4.50
N ILE A 184 0.09 -4.82 -4.72
CA ILE A 184 -0.05 -3.52 -5.39
C ILE A 184 0.41 -2.40 -4.45
N ALA A 185 0.02 -2.46 -3.18
CA ALA A 185 0.49 -1.51 -2.17
C ALA A 185 2.02 -1.56 -2.02
N LEU A 186 2.62 -2.75 -1.95
CA LEU A 186 4.07 -2.93 -1.93
C LEU A 186 4.74 -2.32 -3.18
N THR A 187 4.19 -2.60 -4.36
CA THR A 187 4.70 -2.06 -5.63
C THR A 187 4.63 -0.53 -5.67
N ALA A 188 3.56 0.07 -5.13
CA ALA A 188 3.44 1.52 -5.03
C ALA A 188 4.45 2.13 -4.04
N LEU A 189 4.69 1.47 -2.91
CA LEU A 189 5.70 1.89 -1.93
C LEU A 189 7.13 1.77 -2.47
N ASP A 190 7.41 0.80 -3.36
CA ASP A 190 8.68 0.74 -4.08
C ASP A 190 8.88 1.96 -4.98
N LEU A 191 7.86 2.37 -5.76
CA LEU A 191 7.93 3.60 -6.55
C LEU A 191 8.12 4.83 -5.66
N SER A 192 7.45 4.90 -4.52
CA SER A 192 7.63 5.99 -3.56
C SER A 192 9.09 6.10 -3.09
N ASN A 193 9.75 4.97 -2.81
CA ASN A 193 11.17 4.93 -2.48
C ASN A 193 12.03 5.41 -3.64
N GLU A 194 11.76 4.95 -4.86
CA GLU A 194 12.54 5.36 -6.04
C GLU A 194 12.42 6.86 -6.33
N VAL A 195 11.25 7.46 -6.04
CA VAL A 195 11.03 8.91 -6.14
C VAL A 195 11.75 9.67 -5.03
N HIS A 196 11.79 9.13 -3.81
CA HIS A 196 12.62 9.70 -2.75
C HIS A 196 14.12 9.69 -3.12
N ASP A 197 14.58 8.56 -3.65
CA ASP A 197 15.99 8.37 -4.02
C ASP A 197 16.39 9.22 -5.23
N SER A 198 15.45 9.86 -5.93
CA SER A 198 15.78 10.83 -6.98
C SER A 198 16.49 12.06 -6.43
N HIS A 199 16.19 12.46 -5.19
CA HIS A 199 16.84 13.60 -4.51
C HIS A 199 17.82 13.17 -3.41
N HIS A 200 17.86 11.88 -3.07
CA HIS A 200 18.88 11.29 -2.18
C HIS A 200 19.56 10.02 -2.76
N PRO A 201 20.15 10.05 -3.97
CA PRO A 201 20.66 8.86 -4.65
C PRO A 201 21.94 8.25 -4.07
N ILE A 202 22.70 9.01 -3.26
CA ILE A 202 23.95 8.53 -2.65
C ILE A 202 23.68 8.08 -1.22
N ALA A 203 23.04 8.93 -0.43
CA ALA A 203 22.71 8.62 0.96
C ALA A 203 21.54 9.47 1.45
N VAL A 204 20.62 8.81 2.17
CA VAL A 204 19.44 9.42 2.79
C VAL A 204 19.80 10.49 3.83
N MET A 205 20.99 10.37 4.45
CA MET A 205 21.44 11.29 5.51
C MET A 205 22.27 12.47 4.98
N LEU A 206 22.67 12.47 3.70
CA LEU A 206 23.35 13.62 3.10
C LEU A 206 22.33 14.65 2.63
N TYR A 207 22.70 15.93 2.68
CA TYR A 207 21.88 16.99 2.09
C TYR A 207 21.73 16.78 0.58
N TYR A 208 20.66 17.33 -0.01
CA TYR A 208 20.41 17.24 -1.45
C TYR A 208 21.53 17.95 -2.23
N GLU A 209 21.97 19.11 -1.73
CA GLU A 209 22.99 19.96 -2.34
C GLU A 209 24.32 19.22 -2.52
N ASP A 210 24.67 18.33 -1.59
CA ASP A 210 25.90 17.54 -1.62
C ASP A 210 25.85 16.36 -2.63
N GLN A 211 24.67 16.06 -3.19
CA GLN A 211 24.47 14.96 -4.13
C GLN A 211 23.66 15.36 -5.38
N LYS A 212 23.56 16.66 -5.67
CA LYS A 212 22.74 17.23 -6.75
C LYS A 212 23.07 16.68 -8.15
N ASP A 213 24.35 16.53 -8.47
CA ASP A 213 24.77 16.00 -9.78
C ASP A 213 24.34 14.53 -9.98
N ALA A 214 24.39 13.74 -8.92
CA ALA A 214 23.87 12.38 -8.93
C ALA A 214 22.34 12.38 -8.99
N ALA A 215 21.69 13.31 -8.29
CA ALA A 215 20.24 13.47 -8.27
C ALA A 215 19.69 13.80 -9.67
N LEU A 216 20.34 14.68 -10.43
CA LEU A 216 19.96 14.97 -11.81
C LEU A 216 19.95 13.72 -12.71
N LYS A 217 20.97 12.87 -12.58
CA LYS A 217 21.05 11.60 -13.33
C LYS A 217 19.98 10.62 -12.89
N LYS A 218 19.80 10.46 -11.57
CA LYS A 218 18.81 9.54 -11.02
C LYS A 218 17.38 9.97 -11.35
N ALA A 219 17.08 11.26 -11.25
CA ALA A 219 15.77 11.81 -11.59
C ALA A 219 15.42 11.56 -13.06
N THR A 220 16.37 11.66 -13.99
CA THR A 220 16.12 11.32 -15.39
C THR A 220 15.73 9.85 -15.57
N ASP A 221 16.44 8.90 -14.94
CA ASP A 221 16.04 7.49 -14.95
C ASP A 221 14.65 7.29 -14.31
N VAL A 222 14.38 7.95 -13.18
CA VAL A 222 13.07 7.87 -12.50
C VAL A 222 11.95 8.36 -13.42
N ARG A 223 12.09 9.51 -14.09
CA ARG A 223 11.08 10.08 -14.98
C ARG A 223 10.89 9.27 -16.26
N GLU A 224 11.99 8.87 -16.91
CA GLU A 224 11.93 8.29 -18.25
C GLU A 224 11.71 6.78 -18.25
N SER A 225 12.25 6.07 -17.25
CA SER A 225 12.20 4.61 -17.16
C SER A 225 11.23 4.12 -16.10
N ARG A 226 11.29 4.69 -14.89
CA ARG A 226 10.65 4.10 -13.71
C ARG A 226 9.18 4.47 -13.62
N ILE A 227 8.85 5.76 -13.59
CA ILE A 227 7.46 6.24 -13.53
C ILE A 227 6.59 5.57 -14.60
N PRO A 228 6.95 5.54 -15.91
CA PRO A 228 6.10 4.93 -16.93
C PRO A 228 5.89 3.42 -16.73
N LYS A 229 6.91 2.71 -16.23
CA LYS A 229 6.81 1.28 -15.95
C LYS A 229 5.81 0.99 -14.84
N PHE A 230 5.84 1.77 -13.75
CA PHE A 230 4.89 1.61 -12.65
C PHE A 230 3.49 2.08 -13.03
N LEU A 231 3.34 3.22 -13.73
CA LEU A 231 2.03 3.67 -14.22
C LEU A 231 1.40 2.64 -15.15
N SER A 232 2.18 2.06 -16.06
CA SER A 232 1.73 0.97 -16.93
C SER A 232 1.25 -0.25 -16.13
N TYR A 233 1.95 -0.62 -15.05
CA TYR A 233 1.52 -1.71 -14.18
C TYR A 233 0.17 -1.41 -13.49
N PHE A 234 0.00 -0.21 -12.92
CA PHE A 234 -1.26 0.17 -12.28
C PHE A 234 -2.42 0.26 -13.28
N SER A 235 -2.19 0.81 -14.48
CA SER A 235 -3.20 0.82 -15.55
C SER A 235 -3.62 -0.60 -15.95
N ARG A 236 -2.67 -1.52 -16.14
CA ARG A 236 -3.01 -2.93 -16.45
C ARG A 236 -3.76 -3.61 -15.31
N THR A 237 -3.45 -3.27 -14.06
CA THR A 237 -4.14 -3.81 -12.89
C THR A 237 -5.58 -3.32 -12.83
N LEU A 238 -5.81 -2.03 -13.07
CA LEU A 238 -7.14 -1.42 -13.15
C LEU A 238 -7.98 -2.04 -14.29
N GLN A 239 -7.37 -2.19 -15.47
CA GLN A 239 -8.01 -2.83 -16.62
C GLN A 239 -8.37 -4.29 -16.32
N HIS A 240 -7.44 -5.06 -15.76
CA HIS A 240 -7.69 -6.45 -15.39
C HIS A 240 -8.85 -6.58 -14.41
N ASN A 241 -8.89 -5.75 -13.35
CA ASN A 241 -9.98 -5.78 -12.38
C ASN A 241 -11.34 -5.47 -13.03
N LYS A 242 -11.38 -4.45 -13.92
CA LYS A 242 -12.58 -4.10 -14.71
C LYS A 242 -13.05 -5.26 -15.59
N GLU A 243 -12.13 -5.90 -16.33
CA GLU A 243 -12.43 -7.05 -17.20
C GLU A 243 -12.91 -8.27 -16.41
N ALA A 244 -12.42 -8.45 -15.18
CA ALA A 244 -12.91 -9.45 -14.25
C ALA A 244 -14.26 -9.11 -13.60
N GLY A 245 -14.88 -7.99 -13.98
CA GLY A 245 -16.16 -7.51 -13.44
C GLY A 245 -16.06 -6.75 -12.11
N GLY A 246 -14.84 -6.53 -11.61
CA GLY A 246 -14.56 -5.80 -10.38
C GLY A 246 -14.50 -4.29 -10.60
N GLY A 247 -15.09 -3.52 -9.68
CA GLY A 247 -14.82 -2.10 -9.48
C GLY A 247 -15.17 -1.16 -10.63
N GLN A 248 -15.64 -1.66 -11.78
CA GLN A 248 -16.02 -0.89 -12.97
C GLN A 248 -14.96 0.13 -13.42
N GLY A 249 -13.67 -0.19 -13.20
CA GLY A 249 -12.55 0.73 -13.49
C GLY A 249 -12.34 1.83 -12.44
N LYS A 250 -12.98 1.74 -11.27
CA LYS A 250 -12.81 2.65 -10.14
C LYS A 250 -11.76 2.17 -9.13
N TYR A 251 -11.68 0.86 -8.90
CA TYR A 251 -10.79 0.25 -7.90
C TYR A 251 -9.82 -0.75 -8.54
N LEU A 252 -8.66 -0.93 -7.91
CA LEU A 252 -7.59 -1.79 -8.38
C LEU A 252 -7.83 -3.28 -8.10
N VAL A 253 -8.60 -3.61 -7.05
CA VAL A 253 -8.95 -4.99 -6.69
C VAL A 253 -10.37 -5.06 -6.15
N GLY A 254 -11.19 -5.95 -6.69
CA GLY A 254 -12.56 -6.15 -6.22
C GLY A 254 -13.49 -5.00 -6.62
N ASP A 255 -14.59 -4.84 -5.88
CA ASP A 255 -15.68 -3.90 -6.18
C ASP A 255 -15.81 -2.74 -5.18
N SER A 256 -14.92 -2.65 -4.19
CA SER A 256 -14.89 -1.62 -3.16
C SER A 256 -13.50 -1.04 -2.95
N LEU A 257 -13.43 0.13 -2.31
CA LEU A 257 -12.18 0.78 -1.95
C LEU A 257 -11.31 -0.11 -1.05
N THR A 258 -10.03 -0.24 -1.40
CA THR A 258 -9.01 -0.95 -0.64
C THR A 258 -7.86 -0.02 -0.25
N TYR A 259 -6.99 -0.47 0.66
CA TYR A 259 -5.79 0.31 0.98
C TYR A 259 -4.77 0.36 -0.18
N ALA A 260 -4.86 -0.53 -1.18
CA ALA A 260 -4.05 -0.41 -2.39
C ALA A 260 -4.44 0.83 -3.19
N ASP A 261 -5.75 1.13 -3.27
CA ASP A 261 -6.25 2.30 -3.99
C ASP A 261 -5.75 3.60 -3.35
N THR A 262 -5.87 3.72 -2.02
CA THR A 262 -5.39 4.90 -1.29
C THR A 262 -3.86 5.03 -1.35
N THR A 263 -3.13 3.90 -1.34
CA THR A 263 -1.68 3.90 -1.46
C THR A 263 -1.22 4.35 -2.85
N VAL A 264 -1.78 3.78 -3.92
CA VAL A 264 -1.46 4.20 -5.29
C VAL A 264 -1.83 5.66 -5.49
N TRP A 265 -3.01 6.09 -5.04
CA TRP A 265 -3.44 7.48 -5.12
C TRP A 265 -2.44 8.44 -4.47
N GLN A 266 -1.96 8.14 -3.26
CA GLN A 266 -0.97 8.98 -2.56
C GLN A 266 0.37 9.05 -3.28
N VAL A 267 0.79 7.94 -3.91
CA VAL A 267 2.01 7.95 -4.73
C VAL A 267 1.83 8.81 -5.97
N LEU A 268 0.69 8.72 -6.65
CA LEU A 268 0.38 9.55 -7.82
C LEU A 268 0.35 11.04 -7.44
N ASP A 269 -0.34 11.40 -6.35
CA ASP A 269 -0.41 12.77 -5.84
C ASP A 269 0.98 13.33 -5.49
N GLY A 270 1.80 12.54 -4.80
CA GLY A 270 3.17 12.91 -4.47
C GLY A 270 4.07 13.11 -5.68
N ILE A 271 3.92 12.29 -6.72
CA ILE A 271 4.67 12.43 -7.98
C ILE A 271 4.17 13.62 -8.79
N MET A 272 2.86 13.91 -8.77
CA MET A 272 2.31 15.13 -9.39
C MET A 272 2.87 16.40 -8.73
N PHE A 273 3.13 16.37 -7.42
CA PHE A 273 3.85 17.43 -6.72
C PHE A 273 5.34 17.48 -7.09
N ALA A 274 6.04 16.34 -7.06
CA ALA A 274 7.48 16.30 -7.27
C ALA A 274 7.89 16.61 -8.72
N PHE A 275 7.17 16.06 -9.69
CA PHE A 275 7.45 16.13 -11.14
C PHE A 275 6.21 16.55 -11.95
N PRO A 276 5.67 17.77 -11.73
CA PRO A 276 4.42 18.21 -12.34
C PRO A 276 4.48 18.23 -13.88
N LYS A 277 5.60 18.61 -14.48
CA LYS A 277 5.74 18.63 -15.94
C LYS A 277 5.79 17.21 -16.51
N GLU A 278 6.50 16.30 -15.85
CA GLU A 278 6.54 14.90 -16.25
C GLU A 278 5.14 14.27 -16.17
N MET A 279 4.44 14.44 -15.05
CA MET A 279 3.08 13.90 -14.89
C MET A 279 2.09 14.52 -15.87
N GLY A 280 2.26 15.80 -16.23
CA GLY A 280 1.50 16.46 -17.30
C GLY A 280 1.71 15.79 -18.67
N ALA A 281 2.92 15.34 -18.99
CA ALA A 281 3.19 14.59 -20.21
C ALA A 281 2.57 13.18 -20.16
N ARG A 282 2.75 12.46 -19.03
CA ARG A 282 2.26 11.08 -18.84
C ARG A 282 0.75 10.97 -18.79
N LYS A 283 0.05 12.05 -18.48
CA LYS A 283 -1.42 12.12 -18.51
C LYS A 283 -2.01 11.64 -19.84
N LYS A 284 -1.35 11.93 -20.96
CA LYS A 284 -1.78 11.48 -22.31
C LYS A 284 -1.58 9.98 -22.55
N GLU A 285 -0.60 9.38 -21.86
CA GLU A 285 -0.26 7.96 -21.98
C GLU A 285 -1.12 7.08 -21.06
N PHE A 286 -1.55 7.62 -19.91
CA PHE A 286 -2.29 6.88 -18.88
C PHE A 286 -3.58 7.60 -18.43
N PRO A 287 -4.50 7.99 -19.34
CA PRO A 287 -5.69 8.78 -18.98
C PRO A 287 -6.62 8.04 -18.02
N GLU A 288 -6.80 6.73 -18.14
CA GLU A 288 -7.65 5.97 -17.21
C GLU A 288 -7.12 6.03 -15.77
N LEU A 289 -5.79 6.01 -15.59
CA LEU A 289 -5.19 6.09 -14.26
C LEU A 289 -5.20 7.53 -13.72
N LEU A 290 -4.85 8.51 -14.55
CA LEU A 290 -4.57 9.89 -14.12
C LEU A 290 -5.77 10.84 -14.22
N ASP A 291 -6.73 10.59 -15.11
CA ASP A 291 -7.97 11.37 -15.23
C ASP A 291 -9.19 10.70 -14.60
N THR A 292 -9.19 9.36 -14.49
CA THR A 292 -10.35 8.62 -13.98
C THR A 292 -10.09 8.06 -12.58
N PHE A 293 -9.17 7.10 -12.42
CA PHE A 293 -8.87 6.50 -11.12
C PHE A 293 -8.47 7.57 -10.09
N TYR A 294 -7.49 8.41 -10.42
CA TYR A 294 -7.00 9.46 -9.53
C TYR A 294 -8.11 10.41 -9.05
N GLU A 295 -8.96 10.86 -9.97
CA GLU A 295 -10.08 11.76 -9.65
C GLU A 295 -11.18 11.06 -8.86
N ASN A 296 -11.46 9.79 -9.15
CA ASN A 296 -12.49 9.03 -8.44
C ASN A 296 -12.11 8.73 -6.99
N ILE A 297 -10.87 8.32 -6.72
CA ILE A 297 -10.45 7.93 -5.37
C ILE A 297 -10.51 9.13 -4.42
N LYS A 298 -10.08 10.32 -4.82
CA LYS A 298 -10.18 11.51 -3.95
C LYS A 298 -11.61 11.98 -3.66
N GLN A 299 -12.62 11.49 -4.40
CA GLN A 299 -14.03 11.77 -4.13
C GLN A 299 -14.67 10.78 -3.15
N GLU A 300 -13.96 9.72 -2.74
CA GLU A 300 -14.41 8.86 -1.65
C GLU A 300 -14.63 9.69 -0.40
N LYS A 301 -15.79 9.53 0.25
CA LYS A 301 -16.27 10.48 1.27
C LYS A 301 -15.21 10.78 2.35
N GLY A 302 -14.61 9.75 2.94
CA GLY A 302 -13.60 9.90 3.99
C GLY A 302 -12.34 10.62 3.49
N LEU A 303 -11.90 10.33 2.26
CA LEU A 303 -10.75 10.99 1.65
C LEU A 303 -11.05 12.44 1.30
N LYS A 304 -12.20 12.72 0.69
CA LYS A 304 -12.59 14.08 0.33
C LYS A 304 -12.61 15.01 1.54
N ASP A 305 -13.21 14.55 2.64
CA ASP A 305 -13.26 15.30 3.89
C ASP A 305 -11.83 15.54 4.43
N TYR A 306 -11.00 14.49 4.52
CA TYR A 306 -9.62 14.59 4.99
C TYR A 306 -8.74 15.52 4.15
N LEU A 307 -8.76 15.37 2.83
CA LEU A 307 -7.94 16.13 1.89
C LEU A 307 -8.26 17.63 1.88
N SER A 308 -9.46 18.01 2.35
CA SER A 308 -9.87 19.42 2.53
C SER A 308 -9.58 19.97 3.94
N SER A 309 -9.07 19.14 4.85
CA SER A 309 -8.87 19.49 6.26
C SER A 309 -7.44 19.93 6.55
N GLU A 310 -7.25 20.63 7.66
CA GLU A 310 -5.92 21.00 8.17
C GLU A 310 -5.06 19.79 8.58
N ARG A 311 -5.66 18.59 8.72
CA ARG A 311 -4.93 17.36 9.01
C ARG A 311 -4.19 16.80 7.80
N ARG A 312 -4.56 17.19 6.58
CA ARG A 312 -3.79 16.89 5.37
C ARG A 312 -2.66 17.90 5.28
N LEU A 313 -1.46 17.45 5.63
CA LEU A 313 -0.28 18.30 5.59
C LEU A 313 0.17 18.54 4.14
N GLU A 314 0.66 19.75 3.88
CA GLU A 314 1.29 20.09 2.60
C GLU A 314 2.59 19.32 2.38
N TYR A 315 2.92 19.06 1.12
CA TYR A 315 4.23 18.52 0.78
C TYR A 315 5.34 19.53 1.10
N SER A 316 6.46 19.04 1.62
CA SER A 316 7.61 19.84 2.01
C SER A 316 8.90 19.02 1.87
N MET A 317 9.86 19.15 2.78
CA MET A 317 11.14 18.43 2.77
C MET A 317 11.03 16.96 3.19
N GLY A 318 9.99 16.27 2.71
CA GLY A 318 9.68 14.88 3.02
C GLY A 318 10.05 13.92 1.88
N LEU A 319 9.17 12.94 1.68
CA LEU A 319 9.33 11.83 0.73
C LEU A 319 9.29 12.30 -0.73
N PHE A 320 8.31 13.16 -1.03
CA PHE A 320 8.15 13.81 -2.34
C PHE A 320 8.60 15.25 -2.22
N ARG A 321 9.57 15.66 -3.05
CA ARG A 321 10.13 17.02 -3.07
C ARG A 321 10.09 17.58 -4.49
N HIS A 322 9.66 18.82 -4.63
CA HIS A 322 9.70 19.51 -5.90
C HIS A 322 11.01 20.28 -6.05
N TYR A 323 11.86 19.80 -6.96
CA TYR A 323 13.06 20.52 -7.42
C TYR A 323 12.90 20.74 -8.93
N PRO A 324 12.72 21.98 -9.42
CA PRO A 324 12.48 22.25 -10.83
C PRO A 324 13.53 21.66 -11.77
N GLU A 325 14.80 21.60 -11.34
CA GLU A 325 15.91 21.02 -12.10
C GLU A 325 15.86 19.49 -12.17
N LEU A 326 15.16 18.83 -11.24
CA LEU A 326 14.93 17.38 -11.27
C LEU A 326 13.67 17.01 -12.05
N ASP A 327 12.88 17.95 -12.54
CA ASP A 327 11.72 17.67 -13.38
C ASP A 327 12.10 17.64 -14.87
N ARG A 328 11.13 17.30 -15.73
CA ARG A 328 11.22 17.47 -17.17
C ARG A 328 11.53 18.93 -17.49
N GLN A 329 12.49 19.15 -18.39
CA GLN A 329 12.86 20.48 -18.88
C GLN A 329 12.03 20.85 -20.11
#